data_AF-A0A067H6I2-F1
#
_entry.id   AF-A0A067H6I2-F1
#
_cell.length_a   1.000
_cell.length_b   1.000
_cell.length_c   1.000
_cell.angle_alpha   90.00
_cell.angle_beta   90.00
_cell.angle_gamma   90.00
#
_symmetry.space_group_name_H-M   'P 1'
#
loop_
_entity.id
_entity.type
_entity.pdbx_description
1 polymer ?
#
loop_
_entity_poly.entity_id
_entity_poly.type
_entity_poly.pdbx_seq_one_letter_code
_entity_poly.pdbx_strand_id
1 'polypeptide(L)'
;MILKTRKVPFVNQDHELGLESVPALAVTGILLYIAAFSAGMGAVPWVVMSEIFPINIKGVGGSLATLVNWFGAWLVSYTFNFLMTWSSYGTFILYAAINALGILFMIIVVPETKGRTLEQIQAAINA
;
A
#
# COMPACT_ATOMS: atom_id res chain seq x y z
N MET A 1 14.43 -24.35 -52.70
CA MET A 1 14.96 -24.68 -51.36
C MET A 1 14.26 -23.76 -50.37
N ILE A 2 12.97 -24.00 -50.06
CA ILE A 2 12.47 -24.88 -48.96
C ILE A 2 12.84 -24.21 -47.61
N LEU A 3 12.03 -23.53 -46.79
CA LEU A 3 10.58 -23.37 -46.60
C LEU A 3 10.31 -22.01 -45.91
N LYS A 4 9.53 -21.10 -46.51
CA LYS A 4 9.01 -19.87 -45.87
C LYS A 4 7.54 -19.99 -45.44
N THR A 5 7.00 -21.20 -45.27
CA THR A 5 5.58 -21.35 -44.97
C THR A 5 5.33 -22.56 -44.08
N ARG A 6 5.38 -22.35 -42.76
CA ARG A 6 4.45 -23.03 -41.87
C ARG A 6 3.90 -21.97 -40.91
N LYS A 7 2.74 -21.39 -41.28
CA LYS A 7 1.84 -20.72 -40.35
C LYS A 7 1.61 -21.71 -39.20
N VAL A 8 2.18 -21.43 -38.03
CA VAL A 8 1.68 -22.01 -36.79
C VAL A 8 0.35 -21.29 -36.49
N PRO A 9 -0.76 -22.03 -36.39
CA PRO A 9 -2.10 -21.46 -36.53
C PRO A 9 -2.55 -20.80 -35.22
N PHE A 10 -2.86 -19.51 -35.27
CA PHE A 10 -3.92 -18.78 -34.53
C PHE A 10 -4.08 -18.90 -33.00
N VAL A 11 -3.41 -19.81 -32.30
CA VAL A 11 -3.64 -20.10 -30.87
C VAL A 11 -2.60 -19.44 -29.94
N ASN A 12 -1.50 -18.93 -30.53
CA ASN A 12 -0.42 -18.27 -29.79
C ASN A 12 -0.43 -16.75 -29.95
N GLN A 13 -1.17 -16.20 -30.92
CA GLN A 13 -1.16 -14.76 -31.22
C GLN A 13 -1.93 -13.96 -30.15
N ASP A 14 -2.98 -14.54 -29.58
CA ASP A 14 -3.76 -14.02 -28.46
C ASP A 14 -2.91 -13.98 -27.17
N HIS A 15 -2.02 -14.95 -26.99
CA HIS A 15 -1.06 -14.99 -25.89
C HIS A 15 0.06 -13.93 -26.06
N GLU A 16 0.52 -13.69 -27.29
CA GLU A 16 1.52 -12.65 -27.57
C GLU A 16 0.96 -11.22 -27.38
N LEU A 17 -0.29 -10.98 -27.80
CA LEU A 17 -1.01 -9.70 -27.54
C LEU A 17 -1.29 -9.49 -26.04
N GLY A 18 -1.58 -10.58 -25.31
CA GLY A 18 -1.68 -10.57 -23.86
C GLY A 18 -0.35 -10.21 -23.18
N LEU A 19 0.76 -10.79 -23.63
CA LEU A 19 2.09 -10.54 -23.08
C LEU A 19 2.63 -9.13 -23.38
N GLU A 20 2.27 -8.51 -24.51
CA GLU A 20 2.63 -7.10 -24.78
C GLU A 20 1.83 -6.11 -23.94
N SER A 21 0.58 -6.45 -23.57
CA SER A 21 -0.28 -5.60 -22.75
C SER A 21 -0.06 -5.76 -21.25
N VAL A 22 0.49 -6.89 -20.79
CA VAL A 22 0.82 -7.16 -19.37
C VAL A 22 1.76 -6.11 -18.75
N PRO A 23 2.88 -5.68 -19.39
CA PRO A 23 3.74 -4.62 -18.85
C PRO A 23 3.02 -3.29 -18.72
N ALA A 24 2.21 -2.91 -19.72
CA ALA A 24 1.44 -1.67 -19.68
C ALA A 24 0.44 -1.68 -18.52
N LEU A 25 -0.27 -2.79 -18.33
CA LEU A 25 -1.23 -2.98 -17.25
C LEU A 25 -0.55 -2.96 -15.87
N ALA A 26 0.61 -3.61 -15.74
CA ALA A 26 1.41 -3.60 -14.51
C ALA A 26 1.90 -2.18 -14.17
N VAL A 27 2.40 -1.43 -15.16
CA VAL A 27 2.86 -0.05 -14.97
C VAL A 27 1.70 0.86 -14.56
N THR A 28 0.56 0.80 -15.25
CA THR A 28 -0.62 1.59 -14.88
C THR A 28 -1.11 1.25 -13.48
N GLY A 29 -1.14 -0.03 -13.10
CA GLY A 29 -1.53 -0.46 -11.76
C GLY A 29 -0.60 0.09 -10.67
N ILE A 30 0.72 0.04 -10.89
CA ILE A 30 1.71 0.59 -9.95
C ILE A 30 1.57 2.11 -9.84
N LEU A 31 1.37 2.82 -10.96
CA LEU A 31 1.19 4.27 -10.95
C LEU A 31 -0.08 4.70 -10.19
N LEU A 32 -1.19 3.99 -10.39
CA LEU A 32 -2.43 4.22 -9.63
C LEU A 32 -2.23 3.98 -8.13
N TYR A 33 -1.52 2.90 -7.78
CA TYR A 33 -1.17 2.61 -6.39
C TYR A 33 -0.32 3.74 -5.77
N ILE A 34 0.72 4.20 -6.46
CA ILE A 34 1.59 5.30 -5.98
C ILE A 34 0.78 6.60 -5.82
N ALA A 35 -0.08 6.92 -6.79
CA ALA A 35 -0.93 8.11 -6.73
C ALA A 35 -1.90 8.07 -5.54
N ALA A 36 -2.58 6.93 -5.33
CA ALA A 36 -3.48 6.73 -4.20
C ALA A 36 -2.74 6.77 -2.85
N PHE A 37 -1.57 6.12 -2.77
CA PHE A 37 -0.73 6.14 -1.58
C PHE A 37 -0.25 7.56 -1.24
N SER A 38 0.19 8.31 -2.24
CA SER A 38 0.66 9.69 -2.05
C SER A 38 -0.46 10.64 -1.63
N ALA A 39 -1.69 10.44 -2.13
CA ALA A 39 -2.83 11.29 -1.77
C ALA A 39 -3.35 11.04 -0.35
N GLY A 40 -3.26 9.80 0.15
CA GLY A 40 -3.77 9.42 1.47
C GLY A 40 -2.66 9.13 2.48
N MET A 41 -2.08 7.92 2.38
CA MET A 41 -1.15 7.36 3.36
C MET A 41 0.17 8.15 3.51
N GLY A 42 0.53 8.98 2.53
CA GLY A 42 1.76 9.78 2.57
C GLY A 42 1.76 10.90 3.61
N ALA A 43 0.62 11.60 3.79
CA ALA A 43 0.54 12.77 4.67
C ALA A 43 -0.47 12.60 5.81
N VAL A 44 -1.57 11.88 5.59
CA VAL A 44 -2.69 11.78 6.54
C VAL A 44 -2.27 11.17 7.88
N PRO A 45 -1.52 10.06 7.95
CA PRO A 45 -1.11 9.47 9.24
C PRO A 45 -0.24 10.41 10.07
N TRP A 46 0.64 11.19 9.43
CA TRP A 46 1.51 12.14 10.11
C TRP A 46 0.75 13.36 10.65
N VAL A 47 -0.24 13.84 9.89
CA VAL A 47 -1.12 14.93 10.33
C VAL A 47 -1.99 14.47 11.49
N VAL A 48 -2.66 13.33 11.37
CA VAL A 48 -3.51 12.76 12.44
C VAL A 48 -2.69 12.48 13.71
N MET A 49 -1.47 11.96 13.57
CA MET A 49 -0.53 11.80 14.69
C MET A 49 -0.26 13.14 15.39
N SER A 50 -0.11 14.23 14.63
CA SER A 50 0.09 15.56 15.20
C SER A 50 -1.16 16.15 15.87
N GLU A 51 -2.36 15.68 15.52
CA GLU A 51 -3.63 16.17 16.05
C GLU A 51 -4.11 15.40 17.29
N ILE A 52 -3.82 14.09 17.36
CA ILE A 52 -4.27 13.21 18.45
C ILE A 52 -3.42 13.35 19.71
N PHE A 53 -2.11 13.63 19.58
CA PHE A 53 -1.21 13.67 20.73
C PHE A 53 -1.14 15.06 21.39
N PRO A 54 -1.41 15.18 22.71
CA PRO A 54 -1.20 16.42 23.45
C PRO A 54 0.28 16.80 23.49
N ILE A 55 0.55 18.10 23.56
CA ILE A 55 1.90 18.68 23.45
C ILE A 55 2.92 18.06 24.42
N ASN A 56 2.48 17.62 25.60
CA ASN A 56 3.33 17.04 26.63
C ASN A 56 3.85 15.62 26.30
N ILE A 57 3.11 14.83 25.51
CA ILE A 57 3.51 13.46 25.13
C ILE A 57 3.79 13.29 23.65
N LYS A 58 3.54 14.32 22.83
CA LYS A 58 3.73 14.30 21.37
C LYS A 58 5.13 13.82 20.95
N GLY A 59 6.18 14.17 21.69
CA GLY A 59 7.54 13.71 21.40
C GLY A 59 7.74 12.20 21.60
N VAL A 60 7.15 11.62 22.66
CA VAL A 60 7.26 10.19 22.96
C VAL A 60 6.30 9.37 22.10
N GLY A 61 5.05 9.83 21.94
CA GLY A 61 4.06 9.20 21.07
C GLY A 61 4.48 9.20 19.60
N GLY A 62 5.01 10.33 19.11
CA GLY A 62 5.52 10.45 17.75
C GLY A 62 6.75 9.60 17.48
N SER A 63 7.69 9.51 18.43
CA SER A 63 8.89 8.66 18.26
C SER A 63 8.54 7.17 18.28
N LEU A 64 7.62 6.72 19.14
CA LEU A 64 7.13 5.34 19.12
C LEU A 64 6.40 5.01 17.81
N ALA A 65 5.53 5.90 17.33
CA ALA A 65 4.83 5.70 16.07
C ALA A 65 5.80 5.63 14.87
N THR A 66 6.83 6.48 14.88
CA THR A 66 7.91 6.45 13.88
C THR A 66 8.71 5.15 13.97
N LEU A 67 9.03 4.67 15.18
CA LEU A 67 9.72 3.40 15.38
C LEU A 67 8.90 2.22 14.82
N VAL A 68 7.59 2.16 15.12
CA VAL A 68 6.69 1.13 14.60
C VAL A 68 6.60 1.20 13.07
N ASN A 69 6.56 2.40 12.49
CA ASN A 69 6.56 2.60 11.05
C ASN A 69 7.84 2.03 10.39
N TRP A 70 9.02 2.39 10.91
CA TRP A 70 10.29 1.89 10.38
C TRP A 70 10.48 0.40 10.63
N PHE A 71 10.04 -0.11 11.77
CA PHE A 71 10.06 -1.54 12.07
C PHE A 71 9.16 -2.32 11.09
N GLY A 72 7.96 -1.82 10.82
CA GLY A 72 7.08 -2.38 9.80
C GLY A 72 7.71 -2.37 8.40
N ALA A 73 8.34 -1.27 8.01
CA ALA A 73 9.05 -1.16 6.73
C ALA A 73 10.20 -2.18 6.62
N TRP A 74 10.96 -2.38 7.70
CA TRP A 74 12.00 -3.40 7.78
C TRP A 74 11.41 -4.81 7.69
N LEU A 75 10.35 -5.10 8.44
CA LEU A 75 9.70 -6.40 8.46
C LEU A 75 9.13 -6.77 7.08
N VAL A 76 8.47 -5.83 6.41
CA VAL A 76 7.96 -5.99 5.04
C VAL A 76 9.11 -6.24 4.08
N SER A 77 10.20 -5.46 4.16
CA SER A 77 11.37 -5.66 3.28
C SER A 77 12.00 -7.05 3.47
N TYR A 78 12.13 -7.51 4.72
CA TYR A 78 12.66 -8.83 5.03
C TYR A 78 11.76 -9.97 4.53
N THR A 79 10.47 -9.89 4.87
CA THR A 79 9.49 -10.93 4.49
C THR A 79 9.25 -10.94 2.98
N PHE A 80 9.22 -9.79 2.30
CA PHE A 80 9.07 -9.71 0.85
C PHE A 80 10.17 -10.45 0.09
N ASN A 81 11.43 -10.29 0.49
CA ASN A 81 12.54 -11.02 -0.15
C ASN A 81 12.40 -12.54 0.00
N PHE A 82 11.96 -13.01 1.17
CA PHE A 82 11.73 -14.43 1.41
C PHE A 82 10.52 -14.95 0.62
N LEU A 83 9.40 -14.24 0.63
CA LEU A 83 8.16 -14.64 -0.05
C LEU A 83 8.27 -14.62 -1.58
N MET A 84 9.02 -13.67 -2.13
CA MET A 84 9.31 -13.62 -3.58
C MET A 84 10.08 -14.85 -4.07
N THR A 85 10.88 -15.48 -3.21
CA THR A 85 11.59 -16.73 -3.53
C THR A 85 10.62 -17.93 -3.62
N TRP A 86 9.48 -17.86 -2.92
CA TRP A 86 8.47 -18.92 -2.90
C TRP A 86 7.46 -18.78 -4.05
N SER A 87 6.85 -17.61 -4.22
CA SER A 87 5.92 -17.34 -5.32
C SER A 87 5.65 -15.85 -5.47
N SER A 88 5.96 -15.29 -6.65
CA SER A 88 5.70 -13.87 -6.93
C SER A 88 4.21 -13.53 -6.88
N TYR A 89 3.35 -14.35 -7.50
CA TYR A 89 1.90 -14.11 -7.55
C TYR A 89 1.26 -14.17 -6.16
N GLY A 90 1.60 -15.19 -5.35
CA GLY A 90 1.07 -15.33 -3.99
C GLY A 90 1.51 -14.19 -3.07
N THR A 91 2.74 -13.69 -3.25
CA THR A 91 3.29 -12.57 -2.48
C THR A 91 2.48 -11.29 -2.72
N PHE A 92 2.24 -10.92 -3.97
CA PHE A 92 1.48 -9.71 -4.30
C PHE A 92 0.04 -9.75 -3.76
N ILE A 93 -0.63 -10.90 -3.85
CA ILE A 93 -1.99 -11.05 -3.31
C ILE A 93 -2.02 -10.94 -1.79
N LEU A 94 -1.07 -11.58 -1.11
CA LEU A 94 -0.99 -11.53 0.35
C LEU A 94 -0.75 -10.10 0.85
N TYR A 95 0.17 -9.36 0.22
CA TYR A 95 0.37 -7.95 0.54
C TYR A 95 -0.83 -7.07 0.19
N ALA A 96 -1.51 -7.32 -0.93
CA ALA A 96 -2.72 -6.61 -1.28
C ALA A 96 -3.83 -6.83 -0.24
N ALA A 97 -4.02 -8.06 0.24
CA ALA A 97 -4.98 -8.39 1.28
C ALA A 97 -4.65 -7.70 2.62
N ILE A 98 -3.37 -7.71 3.04
CA ILE A 98 -2.93 -7.00 4.25
C ILE A 98 -3.18 -5.49 4.13
N ASN A 99 -2.88 -4.90 2.96
CA ASN A 99 -3.16 -3.48 2.72
C ASN A 99 -4.66 -3.17 2.79
N ALA A 100 -5.51 -4.03 2.20
CA ALA A 100 -6.97 -3.86 2.28
C ALA A 100 -7.49 -3.94 3.72
N LEU A 101 -6.98 -4.88 4.52
CA LEU A 101 -7.30 -4.97 5.95
C LEU A 101 -6.81 -3.74 6.73
N GLY A 102 -5.62 -3.22 6.39
CA GLY A 102 -5.09 -1.99 6.98
C GLY A 102 -5.96 -0.77 6.68
N ILE A 103 -6.46 -0.65 5.45
CA ILE A 103 -7.41 0.42 5.06
C ILE A 103 -8.73 0.26 5.83
N LEU A 104 -9.27 -0.96 5.92
CA LEU A 104 -10.49 -1.22 6.68
C LEU A 104 -10.32 -0.86 8.16
N PHE A 105 -9.20 -1.26 8.76
CA PHE A 105 -8.86 -0.88 10.13
C PHE A 105 -8.77 0.63 10.30
N MET A 106 -8.11 1.34 9.38
CA MET A 106 -8.07 2.80 9.38
C MET A 106 -9.46 3.43 9.37
N ILE A 107 -10.36 2.96 8.50
CA ILE A 107 -11.73 3.50 8.38
C ILE A 107 -12.54 3.29 9.67
N ILE A 108 -12.34 2.15 10.35
CA ILE A 108 -13.11 1.81 11.57
C ILE A 108 -12.52 2.48 12.81
N VAL A 109 -11.19 2.53 12.93
CA VAL A 109 -10.49 2.88 14.18
C VAL A 109 -10.02 4.31 14.21
N VAL A 110 -9.70 4.94 13.07
CA VAL A 110 -9.28 6.33 13.04
C VAL A 110 -10.52 7.22 13.05
N PRO A 111 -10.84 7.92 14.16
CA PRO A 111 -11.94 8.85 14.18
C PRO A 111 -11.67 10.00 13.20
N GLU A 112 -12.70 10.48 12.51
CA GLU A 112 -12.56 11.63 11.61
C GLU A 112 -12.08 12.87 12.41
N THR A 113 -10.82 13.26 12.19
CA THR A 113 -10.24 14.48 12.79
C THR A 113 -10.56 15.74 11.96
N LYS A 114 -11.08 15.55 10.74
CA LYS A 114 -11.31 16.64 9.78
C LYS A 114 -12.42 17.58 10.26
N GLY A 115 -12.05 18.82 10.60
CA GLY A 115 -13.00 19.89 10.94
C GLY A 115 -13.36 19.99 12.42
N ARG A 116 -12.70 19.25 13.32
CA ARG A 116 -12.82 19.42 14.77
C ARG A 116 -11.63 20.22 15.31
N THR A 117 -11.87 21.07 16.31
CA THR A 117 -10.75 21.77 16.97
C THR A 117 -9.93 20.77 17.79
N LEU A 118 -8.62 21.03 17.94
CA LEU A 118 -7.72 20.20 18.74
C LEU A 118 -8.26 19.93 20.16
N GLU A 119 -8.93 20.93 20.73
CA GLU A 119 -9.55 20.87 22.07
C GLU A 119 -10.72 19.88 22.11
N GLN A 120 -11.54 19.80 21.07
CA GLN A 120 -12.66 18.85 20.97
C GLN A 120 -12.17 17.41 20.76
N ILE A 121 -11.09 17.22 20.01
CA ILE A 121 -10.47 15.90 19.81
C ILE A 121 -9.88 15.42 21.15
N GLN A 122 -9.16 16.29 21.86
CA GLN A 122 -8.59 15.96 23.15
C GLN A 122 -9.66 15.68 24.22
N ALA A 123 -10.78 16.42 24.20
CA ALA A 123 -11.91 16.19 25.10
C ALA A 123 -12.64 14.87 24.81
N ALA A 124 -12.78 14.46 23.54
CA ALA A 124 -13.40 13.19 23.17
C ALA A 124 -12.54 11.96 23.52
N ILE A 125 -11.21 12.12 23.55
CA ILE A 125 -10.27 11.06 23.96
C ILE A 125 -10.14 10.95 25.49
N ASN A 126 -10.28 12.08 26.20
CA ASN A 126 -10.16 12.15 27.66
C ASN A 126 -11.48 11.93 28.44
N ALA A 127 -12.61 11.78 27.74
CA ALA A 127 -13.92 11.48 28.33
C ALA A 127 -14.16 9.97 28.39
#